data_AF-A0A1G4H8A1-F1
#
_entry.id   AF-A0A1G4H8A1-F1
#
_cell.length_a   1.000
_cell.length_b   1.000
_cell.length_c   1.000
_cell.angle_alpha   90.00
_cell.angle_beta   90.00
_cell.angle_gamma   90.00
#
_symmetry.space_group_name_H-M   'P 1'
#
loop_
_entity.id
_entity.type
_entity.pdbx_description
1 polymer ?
#
loop_
_entity_poly.entity_id
_entity_poly.type
_entity_poly.pdbx_seq_one_letter_code
_entity_poly.pdbx_strand_id
1 'polypeptide(L)'
;MATEEAPPRASSGGNRKYRKEKPWDNENIDHWKVEKFTREDNKHHFLEESSFKVLFPKYREKYLQQFSTDIKNVLNNHFIKFEMNLIEGYMCVKTTKKTFDPYIIIKARDMISLLSRSVPFTHAKRVLEDETFCDIIKISTYVRNRNKFIKRRQRLLGSNGTTLKALEILTSCYICVHGKTVSVIGFFKALKVVRRIIIDCMKNIHPVYHIKELIAKRELQKNEEFKNENWEKYLPNFKKRNAQRRKIKQKLEKKKGAKKEEKSVFPPDQLPRKIDIQMETGEYFMRRSSGQQRGSEREGSSR
;
A
#
# COMPACT_ATOMS: atom_id res chain seq x y z
N MET A 1 32.28 41.12 -8.15
CA MET A 1 31.06 41.95 -8.27
C MET A 1 29.94 41.00 -8.67
N ALA A 2 28.94 40.63 -7.87
CA ALA A 2 28.51 41.04 -6.55
C ALA A 2 28.18 39.77 -5.73
N THR A 3 28.55 39.77 -4.45
CA THR A 3 28.18 38.72 -3.49
C THR A 3 26.73 38.95 -3.08
N GLU A 4 25.82 38.05 -3.45
CA GLU A 4 24.46 38.02 -2.91
C GLU A 4 24.53 37.65 -1.42
N GLU A 5 24.49 38.67 -0.56
CA GLU A 5 24.27 38.51 0.87
C GLU A 5 22.84 38.01 1.11
N ALA A 6 22.70 36.81 1.67
CA ALA A 6 21.42 36.32 2.16
C ALA A 6 20.93 37.20 3.32
N PRO A 7 19.61 37.47 3.44
CA PRO A 7 19.11 38.37 4.47
C PRO A 7 19.39 37.81 5.88
N PRO A 8 19.78 38.68 6.84
CA PRO A 8 20.08 38.25 8.20
C PRO A 8 18.83 37.64 8.83
N ARG A 9 18.97 36.41 9.37
CA ARG A 9 17.89 35.75 10.11
C ARG A 9 17.47 36.66 11.27
N ALA A 10 16.19 37.07 11.27
CA ALA A 10 15.59 37.89 12.31
C ALA A 10 15.93 37.34 13.71
N SER A 11 16.60 38.17 14.51
CA SER A 11 17.03 37.82 15.86
C SER A 11 15.82 37.65 16.77
N SER A 12 15.47 36.42 17.10
CA SER A 12 14.43 36.11 18.08
C SER A 12 14.88 36.53 19.49
N GLY A 13 14.06 37.38 20.12
CA GLY A 13 14.28 37.91 21.46
C GLY A 13 14.27 36.81 22.52
N GLY A 14 15.38 36.69 23.24
CA GLY A 14 15.54 35.80 24.40
C GLY A 14 16.90 36.00 25.04
N ASN A 15 16.92 36.08 26.38
CA ASN A 15 18.06 36.42 27.24
C ASN A 15 19.41 35.82 26.76
N ARG A 16 20.30 36.69 26.23
CA ARG A 16 21.63 36.34 25.71
C ARG A 16 22.70 36.07 26.78
N LYS A 17 22.37 36.19 28.07
CA LYS A 17 23.34 36.12 29.19
C LYS A 17 24.14 34.80 29.29
N TYR A 18 23.68 33.72 28.67
CA TYR A 18 24.33 32.40 28.70
C TYR A 18 24.67 31.80 27.33
N ARG A 19 24.44 32.53 26.23
CA ARG A 19 24.75 32.05 24.87
C ARG A 19 26.18 32.46 24.52
N LYS A 20 27.16 31.62 24.85
CA LYS A 20 28.53 31.77 24.36
C LYS A 20 28.55 31.60 22.84
N GLU A 21 29.37 32.40 22.16
CA GLU A 21 29.67 32.17 20.75
C GLU A 21 30.27 30.77 20.59
N LYS A 22 29.90 30.09 19.50
CA LYS A 22 30.37 28.76 19.17
C LYS A 22 31.28 28.88 17.93
N PRO A 23 32.59 29.08 18.10
CA PRO A 23 33.53 29.22 16.96
C PRO A 23 33.54 28.02 16.00
N TRP A 24 33.02 26.89 16.46
CA TRP A 24 32.88 25.64 15.70
C TRP A 24 31.54 25.50 14.97
N ASP A 25 30.62 26.45 15.11
CA ASP A 25 29.26 26.44 14.54
C ASP A 25 29.12 27.67 13.63
N ASN A 26 29.84 27.62 12.50
CA ASN A 26 29.89 28.68 11.49
C ASN A 26 28.85 28.42 10.40
N GLU A 27 28.34 29.48 9.76
CA GLU A 27 27.31 29.38 8.70
C GLU A 27 27.75 28.55 7.48
N ASN A 28 29.05 28.37 7.28
CA ASN A 28 29.63 27.54 6.22
C ASN A 28 29.62 26.02 6.50
N ILE A 29 29.26 25.59 7.72
CA ILE A 29 29.29 24.17 8.10
C ILE A 29 27.93 23.54 7.78
N ASP A 30 27.89 22.67 6.77
CA ASP A 30 26.70 21.88 6.47
C ASP A 30 26.56 20.71 7.47
N HIS A 31 25.84 20.99 8.56
CA HIS A 31 25.54 20.04 9.63
C HIS A 31 24.75 18.80 9.16
N TRP A 32 24.22 18.80 7.94
CA TRP A 32 23.38 17.72 7.40
C TRP A 32 24.10 16.88 6.34
N LYS A 33 25.37 17.18 6.06
CA LYS A 33 26.19 16.40 5.14
C LYS A 33 26.51 15.05 5.77
N VAL A 34 26.07 13.97 5.12
CA VAL A 34 26.38 12.60 5.56
C VAL A 34 27.74 12.22 5.01
N GLU A 35 28.73 12.07 5.88
CA GLU A 35 30.05 11.58 5.52
C GLU A 35 30.02 10.06 5.30
N LYS A 36 30.85 9.59 4.35
CA LYS A 36 30.93 8.16 4.05
C LYS A 36 31.73 7.46 5.13
N PHE A 37 31.16 6.42 5.71
CA PHE A 37 31.85 5.60 6.69
C PHE A 37 32.88 4.71 5.98
N THR A 38 34.16 4.93 6.28
CA THR A 38 35.27 4.19 5.69
C THR A 38 35.76 3.09 6.62
N ARG A 39 36.68 2.25 6.12
CA ARG A 39 37.28 1.18 6.94
C ARG A 39 38.16 1.74 8.07
N GLU A 40 38.74 2.91 7.87
CA GLU A 40 39.65 3.56 8.82
C GLU A 40 38.90 4.06 10.06
N ASP A 41 37.63 4.41 9.90
CA ASP A 41 36.76 4.86 10.99
C ASP A 41 36.45 3.73 11.98
N ASN A 42 36.54 2.47 11.54
CA ASN A 42 36.28 1.32 12.39
C ASN A 42 37.56 0.71 12.99
N LYS A 43 37.98 1.26 14.13
CA LYS A 43 39.20 0.81 14.86
C LYS A 43 39.08 -0.61 15.45
N HIS A 44 37.87 -1.10 15.69
CA HIS A 44 37.62 -2.39 16.33
C HIS A 44 36.66 -3.26 15.51
N HIS A 45 36.80 -4.58 15.56
CA HIS A 45 35.87 -5.48 14.89
C HIS A 45 34.58 -5.65 15.71
N PHE A 46 33.50 -6.10 15.06
CA PHE A 46 32.28 -6.48 15.78
C PHE A 46 32.56 -7.63 16.76
N LEU A 47 32.00 -7.51 17.97
CA LEU A 47 32.04 -8.56 19.00
C LEU A 47 30.95 -9.61 18.76
N GLU A 48 29.78 -9.16 18.32
CA GLU A 48 28.60 -9.99 18.12
C GLU A 48 28.23 -10.12 16.64
N GLU A 49 27.54 -11.21 16.32
CA GLU A 49 27.02 -11.49 14.98
C GLU A 49 25.56 -11.04 14.87
N SER A 50 25.26 -10.22 13.87
CA SER A 50 23.90 -9.84 13.49
C SER A 50 23.45 -10.68 12.31
N SER A 51 22.27 -11.29 12.42
CA SER A 51 21.71 -12.19 11.41
C SER A 51 20.25 -11.82 11.11
N PHE A 52 19.91 -11.72 9.82
CA PHE A 52 18.53 -11.52 9.37
C PHE A 52 18.11 -12.63 8.42
N LYS A 53 16.91 -13.19 8.64
CA LYS A 53 16.29 -14.22 7.80
C LYS A 53 15.03 -13.66 7.14
N VAL A 54 14.91 -13.83 5.82
CA VAL A 54 13.73 -13.41 5.04
C VAL A 54 13.23 -14.58 4.20
N LEU A 55 11.96 -14.93 4.40
CA LEU A 55 11.27 -15.95 3.62
C LEU A 55 10.90 -15.41 2.24
N PHE A 56 11.01 -16.24 1.21
CA PHE A 56 10.57 -15.90 -0.14
C PHE A 56 9.55 -16.92 -0.67
N PRO A 57 8.61 -16.50 -1.54
CA PRO A 57 7.64 -17.42 -2.13
C PRO A 57 8.26 -18.38 -3.15
N LYS A 58 7.70 -19.60 -3.25
CA LYS A 58 8.18 -20.65 -4.18
C LYS A 58 8.33 -20.20 -5.63
N TYR A 59 7.42 -19.35 -6.15
CA TYR A 59 7.52 -18.85 -7.53
C TYR A 59 8.76 -17.97 -7.78
N ARG A 60 9.41 -17.45 -6.73
CA ARG A 60 10.57 -16.57 -6.84
C ARG A 60 11.90 -17.33 -6.84
N GLU A 61 11.87 -18.62 -6.48
CA GLU A 61 13.01 -19.51 -6.32
C GLU A 61 13.93 -19.54 -7.55
N LYS A 62 13.38 -19.84 -8.73
CA LYS A 62 14.16 -19.95 -9.99
C LYS A 62 14.99 -18.69 -10.28
N TYR A 63 14.39 -17.52 -10.06
CA TYR A 63 15.09 -16.26 -10.25
C TYR A 63 16.19 -16.05 -9.21
N LEU A 64 15.91 -16.31 -7.94
CA LEU A 64 16.90 -16.16 -6.87
C LEU A 64 18.07 -17.12 -7.03
N GLN A 65 17.81 -18.34 -7.53
CA GLN A 65 18.84 -19.31 -7.86
C GLN A 65 19.76 -18.77 -8.97
N GLN A 66 19.19 -18.23 -10.05
CA GLN A 66 19.96 -17.65 -11.16
C GLN A 66 20.87 -16.50 -10.70
N PHE A 67 20.37 -15.59 -9.86
CA PHE A 67 21.12 -14.42 -9.38
C PHE A 67 21.86 -14.65 -8.04
N SER A 68 21.89 -15.88 -7.53
CA SER A 68 22.43 -16.18 -6.20
C SER A 68 23.92 -15.84 -6.08
N THR A 69 24.70 -16.14 -7.11
CA THR A 69 26.13 -15.83 -7.19
C THR A 69 26.36 -14.32 -7.21
N ASP A 70 25.58 -13.57 -8.00
CA ASP A 70 25.70 -12.11 -8.10
C ASP A 70 25.35 -11.43 -6.77
N ILE A 71 24.29 -11.90 -6.10
CA ILE A 71 23.88 -11.42 -4.77
C ILE A 71 25.01 -11.64 -3.76
N LYS A 72 25.61 -12.84 -3.79
CA LYS A 72 26.73 -13.19 -2.92
C LYS A 72 27.95 -12.29 -3.17
N ASN A 73 28.28 -12.04 -4.44
CA ASN A 73 29.41 -11.18 -4.81
C ASN A 73 29.21 -9.73 -4.34
N VAL A 74 28.02 -9.16 -4.56
CA VAL A 74 27.70 -7.79 -4.13
C VAL A 74 27.74 -7.66 -2.61
N LEU A 75 27.22 -8.62 -1.85
CA LEU A 75 27.27 -8.60 -0.38
C LEU A 75 28.67 -8.86 0.18
N ASN A 76 29.47 -9.68 -0.49
CA ASN A 76 30.86 -9.92 -0.12
C ASN A 76 31.74 -8.67 -0.23
N ASN A 77 31.45 -7.74 -1.15
CA ASN A 77 32.15 -6.45 -1.23
C ASN A 77 32.01 -5.61 0.06
N HIS A 78 30.92 -5.83 0.79
CA HIS A 78 30.65 -5.23 2.10
C HIS A 78 30.97 -6.17 3.28
N PHE A 79 31.62 -7.31 3.02
CA PHE A 79 31.93 -8.36 4.00
C PHE A 79 30.71 -8.92 4.72
N ILE A 80 29.57 -9.03 4.04
CA ILE A 80 28.36 -9.65 4.57
C ILE A 80 28.26 -11.07 4.02
N LYS A 81 28.06 -12.04 4.90
CA LYS A 81 27.85 -13.43 4.50
C LYS A 81 26.41 -13.61 4.03
N PHE A 82 26.22 -14.19 2.85
CA PHE A 82 24.92 -14.52 2.27
C PHE A 82 24.73 -16.05 2.21
N GLU A 83 23.59 -16.51 2.72
CA GLU A 83 23.16 -17.92 2.70
C GLU A 83 21.73 -17.99 2.15
N MET A 84 21.45 -19.00 1.32
CA MET A 84 20.11 -19.24 0.78
C MET A 84 19.76 -20.71 0.90
N ASN A 85 18.58 -20.99 1.45
CA ASN A 85 18.04 -22.34 1.56
C ASN A 85 16.81 -22.46 0.66
N LEU A 86 16.90 -23.34 -0.34
CA LEU A 86 15.84 -23.59 -1.32
C LEU A 86 14.73 -24.49 -0.77
N ILE A 87 15.06 -25.39 0.16
CA ILE A 87 14.11 -26.34 0.76
C ILE A 87 13.14 -25.60 1.69
N GLU A 88 13.69 -24.82 2.62
CA GLU A 88 12.89 -23.99 3.53
C GLU A 88 12.38 -22.69 2.88
N GLY A 89 12.98 -22.25 1.76
CA GLY A 89 12.58 -21.06 1.03
C GLY A 89 12.93 -19.74 1.75
N TYR A 90 14.16 -19.61 2.24
CA TYR A 90 14.63 -18.36 2.86
C TYR A 90 16.01 -17.91 2.37
N MET A 91 16.23 -16.60 2.47
CA MET A 91 17.52 -15.94 2.35
C MET A 91 17.97 -15.45 3.72
N CYS A 92 19.26 -15.53 4.00
CA CYS A 92 19.86 -15.08 5.24
C CYS A 92 21.10 -14.23 4.95
N VAL A 93 21.24 -13.13 5.68
CA VAL A 93 22.42 -12.27 5.68
C VAL A 93 22.97 -12.17 7.10
N LYS A 94 24.29 -12.27 7.22
CA LYS A 94 24.99 -12.28 8.51
C LYS A 94 26.20 -11.36 8.46
N THR A 95 26.47 -10.64 9.54
CA THR A 95 27.72 -9.89 9.68
C THR A 95 28.90 -10.84 9.87
N THR A 96 30.10 -10.38 9.52
CA THR A 96 31.34 -11.10 9.75
C THR A 96 32.28 -10.26 10.60
N LYS A 97 33.36 -10.86 11.12
CA LYS A 97 34.42 -10.12 11.82
C LYS A 97 35.11 -9.05 10.96
N LYS A 98 34.96 -9.12 9.64
CA LYS A 98 35.52 -8.17 8.66
C LYS A 98 34.55 -7.07 8.27
N THR A 99 33.27 -7.18 8.63
CA THR A 99 32.31 -6.10 8.39
C THR A 99 32.73 -4.89 9.22
N PHE A 100 32.83 -3.73 8.57
CA PHE A 100 33.25 -2.49 9.22
C PHE A 100 32.07 -1.53 9.42
N ASP A 101 31.21 -1.39 8.41
CA ASP A 101 30.00 -0.56 8.50
C ASP A 101 28.94 -1.24 9.40
N PRO A 102 28.49 -0.62 10.49
CA PRO A 102 27.46 -1.18 11.36
C PRO A 102 26.05 -1.15 10.76
N TYR A 103 25.77 -0.22 9.84
CA TYR A 103 24.44 -0.03 9.27
C TYR A 103 24.20 -0.86 8.00
N ILE A 104 25.25 -1.30 7.32
CA ILE A 104 25.14 -2.06 6.06
C ILE A 104 24.32 -3.35 6.19
N ILE A 105 24.30 -3.98 7.38
CA ILE A 105 23.50 -5.18 7.62
C ILE A 105 21.99 -4.91 7.50
N ILE A 106 21.55 -3.72 7.89
CA ILE A 106 20.14 -3.28 7.77
C ILE A 106 19.80 -3.08 6.29
N LYS A 107 20.71 -2.49 5.51
CA LYS A 107 20.54 -2.35 4.05
C LYS A 107 20.56 -3.70 3.34
N ALA A 108 21.39 -4.64 3.77
CA ALA A 108 21.41 -5.99 3.24
C ALA A 108 20.10 -6.74 3.51
N ARG A 109 19.54 -6.62 4.72
CA ARG A 109 18.19 -7.11 5.06
C ARG A 109 17.14 -6.52 4.13
N ASP A 110 17.22 -5.23 3.87
CA ASP A 110 16.28 -4.53 2.99
C ASP A 110 16.41 -5.00 1.54
N MET A 111 17.63 -5.22 1.05
CA MET A 111 17.88 -5.79 -0.27
C MET A 111 17.25 -7.18 -0.43
N ILE A 112 17.49 -8.11 0.51
CA ILE A 112 16.88 -9.45 0.44
C ILE A 112 15.35 -9.40 0.62
N SER A 113 14.85 -8.45 1.40
CA SER A 113 13.42 -8.19 1.54
C SER A 113 12.78 -7.74 0.22
N LEU A 114 13.43 -6.86 -0.53
CA LEU A 114 12.96 -6.42 -1.84
C LEU A 114 12.98 -7.56 -2.86
N LEU A 115 14.04 -8.37 -2.87
CA LEU A 115 14.16 -9.55 -3.73
C LEU A 115 13.01 -10.54 -3.49
N SER A 116 12.62 -10.74 -2.22
CA SER A 116 11.46 -11.57 -1.83
C SER A 116 10.14 -11.04 -2.39
N ARG A 117 10.05 -9.72 -2.64
CA ARG A 117 8.86 -9.02 -3.17
C ARG A 117 8.92 -8.82 -4.68
N SER A 118 9.66 -9.67 -5.39
CA SER A 118 9.76 -9.70 -6.85
C SER A 118 10.43 -8.47 -7.47
N VAL A 119 11.19 -7.70 -6.69
CA VAL A 119 12.03 -6.63 -7.25
C VAL A 119 13.21 -7.28 -8.00
N PRO A 120 13.56 -6.82 -9.21
CA PRO A 120 14.75 -7.27 -9.92
C PRO A 120 16.03 -6.91 -9.16
N PHE A 121 17.03 -7.80 -9.23
CA PHE A 121 18.33 -7.62 -8.59
C PHE A 121 19.02 -6.30 -8.97
N THR A 122 18.92 -5.92 -10.24
CA THR A 122 19.49 -4.66 -10.78
C THR A 122 19.02 -3.42 -10.02
N HIS A 123 17.78 -3.40 -9.56
CA HIS A 123 17.22 -2.31 -8.77
C HIS A 123 17.42 -2.52 -7.28
N ALA A 124 17.34 -3.76 -6.79
CA ALA A 124 17.49 -4.07 -5.37
C ALA A 124 18.89 -3.71 -4.84
N LYS A 125 19.95 -3.95 -5.62
CA LYS A 125 21.33 -3.66 -5.20
C LYS A 125 21.59 -2.19 -4.87
N ARG A 126 20.82 -1.27 -5.46
CA ARG A 126 20.94 0.19 -5.23
C ARG A 126 20.69 0.58 -3.78
N VAL A 127 19.95 -0.23 -3.02
CA VAL A 127 19.66 0.04 -1.59
C VAL A 127 20.90 -0.08 -0.71
N LEU A 128 21.99 -0.67 -1.19
CA LEU A 128 23.26 -0.70 -0.47
C LEU A 128 23.96 0.67 -0.47
N GLU A 129 23.63 1.55 -1.41
CA GLU A 129 24.13 2.93 -1.49
C GLU A 129 23.56 3.79 -0.34
N ASP A 130 24.26 4.85 0.09
CA ASP A 130 23.88 5.66 1.26
C ASP A 130 22.64 6.53 1.06
N GLU A 131 22.45 7.07 -0.15
CA GLU A 131 21.35 8.00 -0.43
C GLU A 131 20.05 7.29 -0.83
N THR A 132 20.13 5.99 -1.13
CA THR A 132 19.02 5.20 -1.63
C THR A 132 18.38 4.39 -0.50
N PHE A 133 17.10 4.62 -0.27
CA PHE A 133 16.32 3.90 0.73
C PHE A 133 15.24 3.05 0.06
N CYS A 134 14.62 2.15 0.83
CA CYS A 134 13.49 1.39 0.36
C CYS A 134 12.26 1.52 1.28
N ASP A 135 11.08 1.27 0.72
CA ASP A 135 9.83 1.23 1.44
C ASP A 135 8.92 0.12 0.90
N ILE A 136 8.44 -0.76 1.78
CA ILE A 136 7.52 -1.85 1.43
C ILE A 136 6.14 -1.55 2.02
N ILE A 137 5.27 -1.00 1.19
CA ILE A 137 3.95 -0.52 1.60
C ILE A 137 2.93 -1.63 1.47
N LYS A 138 2.32 -2.03 2.60
CA LYS A 138 1.21 -3.00 2.62
C LYS A 138 -0.09 -2.35 2.19
N ILE A 139 -0.58 -2.69 1.00
CA ILE A 139 -1.81 -2.11 0.43
C ILE A 139 -3.08 -2.92 0.73
N SER A 140 -2.95 -4.17 1.20
CA SER A 140 -4.11 -5.04 1.45
C SER A 140 -5.09 -4.51 2.50
N THR A 141 -4.58 -3.77 3.49
CA THR A 141 -5.37 -3.34 4.66
C THR A 141 -6.39 -2.26 4.30
N TYR A 142 -6.20 -1.53 3.21
CA TYR A 142 -7.03 -0.38 2.87
C TYR A 142 -8.37 -0.73 2.19
N VAL A 143 -8.51 -1.93 1.64
CA VAL A 143 -9.70 -2.32 0.86
C VAL A 143 -10.19 -3.71 1.27
N ARG A 144 -11.36 -3.78 1.90
CA ARG A 144 -11.96 -5.05 2.36
C ARG A 144 -12.39 -5.97 1.21
N ASN A 145 -13.00 -5.41 0.17
CA ASN A 145 -13.53 -6.21 -0.95
C ASN A 145 -12.45 -6.49 -1.99
N ARG A 146 -12.22 -7.77 -2.30
CA ARG A 146 -11.23 -8.26 -3.26
C ARG A 146 -11.35 -7.62 -4.65
N ASN A 147 -12.57 -7.49 -5.18
CA ASN A 147 -12.79 -6.92 -6.52
C ASN A 147 -12.45 -5.43 -6.54
N LYS A 148 -12.79 -4.70 -5.48
CA LYS A 148 -12.39 -3.28 -5.34
C LYS A 148 -10.89 -3.15 -5.19
N PHE A 149 -10.24 -4.06 -4.45
CA PHE A 149 -8.79 -4.07 -4.28
C PHE A 149 -8.07 -4.26 -5.63
N ILE A 150 -8.48 -5.26 -6.42
CA ILE A 150 -7.90 -5.52 -7.75
C ILE A 150 -8.07 -4.30 -8.66
N LYS A 151 -9.27 -3.69 -8.70
CA LYS A 151 -9.52 -2.49 -9.51
C LYS A 151 -8.69 -1.28 -9.07
N ARG A 152 -8.52 -1.04 -7.76
CA ARG A 152 -7.69 0.06 -7.24
C ARG A 152 -6.19 -0.18 -7.41
N ARG A 153 -5.73 -1.43 -7.29
CA ARG A 153 -4.35 -1.82 -7.59
C ARG A 153 -4.05 -1.66 -9.08
N GLN A 154 -4.96 -2.09 -9.96
CA GLN A 154 -4.81 -1.89 -11.40
C GLN A 154 -4.79 -0.41 -11.78
N ARG A 155 -5.60 0.42 -11.10
CA ARG A 155 -5.58 1.88 -11.25
C ARG A 155 -4.22 2.49 -10.91
N LEU A 156 -3.53 1.98 -9.88
CA LEU A 156 -2.18 2.44 -9.53
C LEU A 156 -1.16 2.12 -10.63
N LEU A 157 -1.30 0.95 -11.27
CA LEU A 157 -0.47 0.54 -12.40
C LEU A 157 -0.73 1.42 -13.64
N GLY A 158 -2.02 1.71 -13.89
CA GLY A 158 -2.48 2.40 -15.10
C GLY A 158 -2.67 1.46 -16.28
N SER A 159 -3.20 1.98 -17.39
CA SER A 159 -3.21 1.27 -18.68
C SER A 159 -1.77 1.03 -19.13
N ASN A 160 -1.41 -0.22 -19.40
CA ASN A 160 -0.06 -0.64 -19.81
C ASN A 160 1.09 -0.12 -18.93
N GLY A 161 0.85 0.15 -17.63
CA GLY A 161 1.89 0.65 -16.73
C GLY A 161 2.22 2.15 -16.85
N THR A 162 1.48 2.90 -17.67
CA THR A 162 1.74 4.34 -17.94
C THR A 162 1.73 5.20 -16.68
N THR A 163 0.75 5.00 -15.79
CA THR A 163 0.60 5.76 -14.54
C THR A 163 1.75 5.47 -13.59
N LEU A 164 2.17 4.21 -13.48
CA LEU A 164 3.32 3.83 -12.68
C LEU A 164 4.61 4.45 -13.24
N LYS A 165 4.83 4.35 -14.56
CA LYS A 165 6.02 4.92 -15.21
C LYS A 165 6.11 6.43 -15.03
N ALA A 166 4.99 7.14 -15.15
CA ALA A 166 4.93 8.58 -14.88
C ALA A 166 5.34 8.91 -13.43
N LEU A 167 4.86 8.14 -12.46
CA LEU A 167 5.25 8.31 -11.06
C LEU A 167 6.75 8.06 -10.84
N GLU A 168 7.31 7.02 -11.46
CA GLU A 168 8.75 6.73 -11.40
C GLU A 168 9.59 7.89 -11.93
N ILE A 169 9.24 8.43 -13.10
CA ILE A 169 9.96 9.55 -13.73
C ILE A 169 9.86 10.83 -12.91
N LEU A 170 8.67 11.13 -12.37
CA LEU A 170 8.45 12.35 -11.59
C LEU A 170 9.17 12.32 -10.24
N THR A 171 9.26 11.16 -9.61
CA THR A 171 9.81 11.00 -8.25
C THR A 171 11.24 10.46 -8.22
N SER A 172 11.80 10.10 -9.38
CA SER A 172 13.10 9.41 -9.50
C SER A 172 13.19 8.13 -8.64
N CYS A 173 12.05 7.50 -8.38
CA CYS A 173 11.93 6.24 -7.66
C CYS A 173 11.72 5.07 -8.62
N TYR A 174 12.09 3.87 -8.18
CA TYR A 174 11.63 2.63 -8.77
C TYR A 174 10.43 2.10 -7.98
N ILE A 175 9.34 1.72 -8.66
CA ILE A 175 8.10 1.29 -8.02
C ILE A 175 7.72 -0.10 -8.55
N CYS A 176 7.67 -1.10 -7.67
CA CYS A 176 7.22 -2.45 -8.01
C CYS A 176 5.90 -2.76 -7.29
N VAL A 177 4.82 -2.91 -8.07
CA VAL A 177 3.50 -3.29 -7.54
C VAL A 177 3.35 -4.81 -7.66
N HIS A 178 3.43 -5.53 -6.53
CA HIS A 178 3.31 -6.98 -6.53
C HIS A 178 2.37 -7.50 -5.44
N GLY A 179 1.38 -8.27 -5.85
CA GLY A 179 0.45 -8.93 -4.93
C GLY A 179 -0.30 -7.93 -4.02
N LYS A 180 0.01 -7.99 -2.73
CA LYS A 180 -0.62 -7.21 -1.64
C LYS A 180 0.26 -6.05 -1.14
N THR A 181 1.42 -5.86 -1.74
CA THR A 181 2.39 -4.83 -1.33
C THR A 181 2.88 -4.04 -2.53
N VAL A 182 3.37 -2.84 -2.28
CA VAL A 182 4.07 -2.02 -3.26
C VAL A 182 5.44 -1.70 -2.69
N SER A 183 6.48 -2.12 -3.40
CA SER A 183 7.87 -1.84 -3.03
C SER A 183 8.33 -0.60 -3.77
N VAL A 184 8.99 0.32 -3.06
CA VAL A 184 9.51 1.58 -3.62
C VAL A 184 10.97 1.72 -3.24
N ILE A 185 11.81 2.15 -4.18
CA ILE A 185 13.25 2.39 -3.96
C ILE A 185 13.57 3.80 -4.44
N GLY A 186 14.29 4.59 -3.63
CA GLY A 186 14.76 5.91 -3.99
C GLY A 186 15.05 6.79 -2.78
N PHE A 187 15.12 8.11 -3.00
CA PHE A 187 15.45 9.08 -1.96
C PHE A 187 14.34 9.24 -0.92
N PHE A 188 14.72 9.54 0.32
CA PHE A 188 13.78 9.63 1.46
C PHE A 188 12.61 10.62 1.23
N LYS A 189 12.88 11.80 0.67
CA LYS A 189 11.84 12.80 0.37
C LYS A 189 10.82 12.26 -0.64
N ALA A 190 11.31 11.59 -1.68
CA ALA A 190 10.47 10.99 -2.71
C ALA A 190 9.65 9.81 -2.17
N LEU A 191 10.23 8.96 -1.31
CA LEU A 191 9.52 7.85 -0.67
C LEU A 191 8.30 8.31 0.12
N LYS A 192 8.41 9.40 0.89
CA LYS A 192 7.26 9.97 1.63
C LYS A 192 6.13 10.38 0.69
N VAL A 193 6.47 11.02 -0.42
CA VAL A 193 5.49 11.48 -1.42
C VAL A 193 4.84 10.29 -2.10
N VAL A 194 5.61 9.31 -2.57
CA VAL A 194 5.10 8.09 -3.23
C VAL A 194 4.22 7.29 -2.26
N ARG A 195 4.62 7.14 -0.99
CA ARG A 195 3.83 6.48 0.04
C ARG A 195 2.44 7.12 0.19
N ARG A 196 2.38 8.46 0.26
CA ARG A 196 1.13 9.21 0.32
C ARG A 196 0.23 8.89 -0.90
N ILE A 197 0.79 8.96 -2.11
CA ILE A 197 0.07 8.71 -3.36
C ILE A 197 -0.50 7.28 -3.42
N ILE A 198 0.28 6.28 -3.02
CA ILE A 198 -0.15 4.86 -3.00
C ILE A 198 -1.30 4.67 -2.02
N ILE A 199 -1.19 5.24 -0.82
CA ILE A 199 -2.23 5.16 0.22
C ILE A 199 -3.51 5.85 -0.25
N ASP A 200 -3.40 7.04 -0.84
CA ASP A 200 -4.54 7.81 -1.33
C ASP A 200 -5.23 7.12 -2.52
N CYS A 201 -4.45 6.50 -3.40
CA CYS A 201 -4.98 5.63 -4.45
C CYS A 201 -5.83 4.49 -3.89
N MET A 202 -5.36 3.86 -2.81
CA MET A 202 -6.11 2.82 -2.11
C MET A 202 -7.32 3.37 -1.35
N LYS A 203 -7.30 4.64 -0.92
CA LYS A 203 -8.43 5.37 -0.30
C LYS A 203 -9.42 5.97 -1.31
N ASN A 204 -9.37 5.54 -2.57
CA ASN A 204 -10.28 5.93 -3.65
C ASN A 204 -10.01 7.29 -4.32
N ILE A 205 -8.85 7.90 -4.09
CA ILE A 205 -8.40 9.04 -4.89
C ILE A 205 -7.74 8.49 -6.15
N HIS A 206 -7.82 9.17 -7.29
CA HIS A 206 -7.17 8.71 -8.52
C HIS A 206 -5.70 9.19 -8.55
N PRO A 207 -4.70 8.34 -8.85
CA PRO A 207 -3.29 8.73 -8.82
C PRO A 207 -2.96 9.87 -9.81
N VAL A 208 -3.72 9.99 -10.91
CA VAL A 208 -3.60 11.09 -11.88
C VAL A 208 -3.71 12.48 -11.22
N TYR A 209 -4.49 12.64 -10.15
CA TYR A 209 -4.57 13.93 -9.46
C TYR A 209 -3.23 14.30 -8.80
N HIS A 210 -2.58 13.33 -8.15
CA HIS A 210 -1.25 13.55 -7.58
C HIS A 210 -0.17 13.68 -8.66
N ILE A 211 -0.31 13.02 -9.81
CA ILE A 211 0.60 13.22 -10.94
C ILE A 211 0.51 14.68 -11.42
N LYS A 212 -0.69 15.23 -11.58
CA LYS A 212 -0.89 16.65 -11.92
C LYS A 212 -0.32 17.59 -10.85
N GLU A 213 -0.55 17.27 -9.57
CA GLU A 213 0.05 18.00 -8.44
C GLU A 213 1.58 17.99 -8.52
N LEU A 214 2.20 16.84 -8.82
CA LEU A 214 3.65 16.69 -8.94
C LEU A 214 4.23 17.45 -10.13
N ILE A 215 3.54 17.45 -11.28
CA ILE A 215 3.94 18.20 -12.47
C ILE A 215 3.95 19.70 -12.14
N ALA A 216 2.85 20.21 -11.59
CA ALA A 216 2.74 21.61 -11.18
C ALA A 216 3.81 22.00 -10.16
N LYS A 217 4.07 21.15 -9.13
CA LYS A 217 5.15 21.39 -8.16
C LYS A 217 6.53 21.44 -8.82
N ARG A 218 6.79 20.54 -9.77
CA ARG A 218 8.08 20.49 -10.47
C ARG A 218 8.28 21.69 -11.39
N GLU A 219 7.21 22.22 -11.98
CA GLU A 219 7.24 23.46 -12.77
C GLU A 219 7.45 24.69 -11.86
N LEU A 220 6.72 24.80 -10.76
CA LEU A 220 6.88 25.88 -9.78
C LEU A 220 8.28 25.89 -9.14
N GLN A 221 8.87 24.71 -8.90
CA GLN A 221 10.22 24.60 -8.34
C GLN A 221 11.31 25.13 -9.29
N LYS A 222 11.07 25.15 -10.61
CA LYS A 222 12.03 25.72 -11.57
C LYS A 222 12.07 27.25 -11.52
N ASN A 223 10.96 27.87 -11.12
CA ASN A 223 10.85 29.33 -11.05
C ASN A 223 11.40 29.80 -9.69
N GLU A 224 12.36 30.70 -9.70
CA GLU A 224 13.04 31.13 -8.47
C GLU A 224 12.19 32.07 -7.61
N GLU A 225 11.32 32.86 -8.26
CA GLU A 225 10.42 33.83 -7.62
C GLU A 225 9.48 33.18 -6.59
N PHE A 226 9.05 31.94 -6.84
CA PHE A 226 8.07 31.25 -6.00
C PHE A 226 8.70 30.37 -4.91
N LYS A 227 10.04 30.31 -4.77
CA LYS A 227 10.70 29.39 -3.81
C LYS A 227 10.26 29.59 -2.34
N ASN A 228 9.92 30.82 -1.97
CA ASN A 228 9.56 31.18 -0.59
C ASN A 228 8.05 31.31 -0.36
N GLU A 229 7.22 31.12 -1.39
CA GLU A 229 5.77 31.30 -1.30
C GLU A 229 5.02 29.98 -1.06
N ASN A 230 3.83 30.06 -0.44
CA ASN A 230 2.97 28.88 -0.29
C ASN A 230 2.29 28.53 -1.62
N TRP A 231 2.64 27.37 -2.17
CA TRP A 231 2.14 26.87 -3.46
C TRP A 231 0.70 26.35 -3.45
N GLU A 232 0.03 26.22 -2.30
CA GLU A 232 -1.32 25.64 -2.21
C GLU A 232 -2.37 26.34 -3.09
N LYS A 233 -2.19 27.64 -3.37
CA LYS A 233 -3.08 28.41 -4.26
C LYS A 233 -2.98 27.97 -5.73
N TYR A 234 -1.79 27.56 -6.16
CA TYR A 234 -1.49 27.16 -7.53
C TYR A 234 -1.73 25.66 -7.77
N LEU A 235 -1.89 24.88 -6.70
CA LEU A 235 -2.08 23.45 -6.80
C LEU A 235 -3.54 23.08 -7.09
N PRO A 236 -3.78 22.11 -7.99
CA PRO A 236 -5.12 21.65 -8.30
C PRO A 236 -5.74 20.91 -7.10
N ASN A 237 -6.63 21.58 -6.38
CA ASN A 237 -7.31 21.00 -5.22
C ASN A 237 -8.56 20.20 -5.64
N PHE A 238 -8.48 18.87 -5.53
CA PHE A 238 -9.63 18.01 -5.77
C PHE A 238 -10.52 17.92 -4.52
N LYS A 239 -11.61 18.71 -4.48
CA LYS A 239 -12.65 18.55 -3.46
C LYS A 239 -13.57 17.39 -3.85
N LYS A 240 -13.72 16.42 -2.95
CA LYS A 240 -14.71 15.35 -3.11
C LYS A 240 -16.11 15.96 -3.10
N ARG A 241 -16.71 16.16 -4.27
CA ARG A 241 -18.12 16.53 -4.39
C ARG A 241 -18.97 15.33 -3.99
N ASN A 242 -19.42 15.29 -2.74
CA ASN A 242 -20.50 14.42 -2.32
C ASN A 242 -21.80 15.02 -2.88
N ALA A 243 -22.06 14.82 -4.18
CA ALA A 243 -23.34 15.19 -4.77
C ALA A 243 -24.44 14.44 -3.99
N GLN A 244 -25.28 15.17 -3.26
CA GLN A 244 -26.34 14.58 -2.46
C GLN A 244 -27.24 13.78 -3.40
N ARG A 245 -27.28 12.46 -3.22
CA ARG A 245 -28.20 11.60 -3.96
C ARG A 245 -29.62 12.04 -3.59
N ARG A 246 -30.45 12.35 -4.61
CA ARG A 246 -31.85 12.77 -4.49
C ARG A 246 -32.58 12.02 -3.35
N LYS A 247 -33.22 12.79 -2.46
CA LYS A 247 -34.03 12.37 -1.28
C LYS A 247 -35.13 11.31 -1.59
N ILE A 248 -35.39 11.01 -2.85
CA ILE A 248 -36.36 10.01 -3.32
C ILE A 248 -36.02 8.60 -2.81
N LYS A 249 -34.74 8.21 -2.80
CA LYS A 249 -34.33 6.91 -2.22
C LYS A 249 -34.48 6.86 -0.70
N GLN A 250 -34.26 7.97 0.00
CA GLN A 250 -34.43 8.04 1.44
C GLN A 250 -35.90 7.93 1.88
N LYS A 251 -36.87 8.43 1.11
CA LYS A 251 -38.31 8.20 1.40
C LYS A 251 -38.70 6.72 1.23
N LEU A 252 -38.20 6.06 0.17
CA LEU A 252 -38.41 4.62 -0.05
C LEU A 252 -37.71 3.75 1.01
N GLU A 253 -36.47 4.08 1.38
CA GLU A 253 -35.72 3.37 2.43
C GLU A 253 -36.26 3.66 3.84
N LYS A 254 -36.77 4.86 4.13
CA LYS A 254 -37.48 5.15 5.39
C LYS A 254 -38.80 4.38 5.48
N LYS A 255 -39.56 4.26 4.39
CA LYS A 255 -40.76 3.39 4.35
C LYS A 255 -40.42 1.91 4.56
N LYS A 256 -39.29 1.43 4.02
CA LYS A 256 -38.80 0.04 4.23
C LYS A 256 -38.11 -0.19 5.58
N GLY A 257 -37.49 0.85 6.15
CA GLY A 257 -36.75 0.79 7.43
C GLY A 257 -37.64 0.99 8.65
N ALA A 258 -38.74 1.74 8.52
CA ALA A 258 -39.78 1.85 9.54
C ALA A 258 -40.65 0.58 9.65
N LYS A 259 -40.78 -0.18 8.55
CA LYS A 259 -41.31 -1.55 8.52
C LYS A 259 -40.17 -2.58 8.56
N LYS A 260 -39.17 -2.38 9.41
CA LYS A 260 -38.32 -3.52 9.80
C LYS A 260 -39.16 -4.35 10.77
N GLU A 261 -39.87 -5.32 10.22
CA GLU A 261 -40.33 -6.48 10.97
C GLU A 261 -39.15 -6.94 11.85
N GLU A 262 -39.38 -7.03 13.15
CA GLU A 262 -38.41 -7.59 14.09
C GLU A 262 -37.92 -8.90 13.48
N LYS A 263 -36.61 -9.01 13.25
CA LYS A 263 -36.06 -10.20 12.60
C LYS A 263 -36.20 -11.37 13.55
N SER A 264 -37.31 -12.10 13.43
CA SER A 264 -37.46 -13.42 14.03
C SER A 264 -36.24 -14.26 13.65
N VAL A 265 -35.62 -14.88 14.67
CA VAL A 265 -34.52 -15.83 14.47
C VAL A 265 -35.04 -17.08 13.75
N PHE A 266 -36.34 -17.35 13.89
CA PHE A 266 -37.02 -18.44 13.21
C PHE A 266 -37.48 -18.02 11.81
N PRO A 267 -37.27 -18.87 10.80
CA PRO A 267 -37.83 -18.61 9.47
C PRO A 267 -39.35 -18.49 9.55
N PRO A 268 -39.99 -17.67 8.71
CA PRO A 268 -41.44 -17.66 8.61
C PRO A 268 -41.92 -19.04 8.13
N ASP A 269 -43.14 -19.40 8.54
CA ASP A 269 -43.76 -20.65 8.11
C ASP A 269 -43.85 -20.70 6.57
N GLN A 270 -43.63 -21.90 6.04
CA GLN A 270 -43.77 -22.11 4.60
C GLN A 270 -45.23 -21.90 4.20
N LEU A 271 -45.47 -21.23 3.08
CA LEU A 271 -46.82 -21.11 2.53
C LEU A 271 -47.33 -22.52 2.21
N PRO A 272 -48.44 -22.97 2.83
CA PRO A 272 -48.95 -24.32 2.63
C PRO A 272 -49.35 -24.53 1.17
N ARG A 273 -49.18 -25.76 0.66
CA ARG A 273 -49.62 -26.07 -0.70
C ARG A 273 -51.15 -26.08 -0.73
N LYS A 274 -51.72 -25.90 -1.92
CA LYS A 274 -53.18 -26.02 -2.11
C LYS A 274 -53.74 -27.34 -1.56
N ILE A 275 -52.97 -28.43 -1.67
CA ILE A 275 -53.34 -29.75 -1.14
C ILE A 275 -53.37 -29.72 0.39
N ASP A 276 -52.38 -29.09 1.03
CA ASP A 276 -52.31 -28.98 2.49
C ASP A 276 -53.47 -28.14 3.03
N ILE A 277 -53.79 -27.01 2.37
CA ILE A 277 -54.96 -26.18 2.69
C ILE A 277 -56.27 -26.99 2.53
N GLN A 278 -56.37 -27.80 1.48
CA GLN A 278 -57.55 -28.66 1.25
C GLN A 278 -57.66 -29.81 2.26
N MET A 279 -56.53 -30.33 2.75
CA MET A 279 -56.50 -31.34 3.81
C MET A 279 -56.87 -30.73 5.16
N GLU A 280 -56.39 -29.52 5.47
CA GLU A 280 -56.73 -28.75 6.68
C GLU A 280 -58.22 -28.35 6.73
N THR A 281 -58.79 -27.93 5.59
CA THR A 281 -60.21 -27.53 5.47
C THR A 281 -61.18 -28.72 5.36
N GLY A 282 -60.67 -29.95 5.20
CA GLY A 282 -61.48 -31.16 5.02
C GLY A 282 -62.12 -31.32 3.62
N GLU A 283 -62.04 -30.29 2.77
CA GLU A 283 -62.54 -30.31 1.38
C GLU A 283 -61.91 -31.42 0.55
N TYR A 284 -60.64 -31.77 0.83
CA TYR A 284 -59.92 -32.84 0.17
C TYR A 284 -60.63 -34.19 0.29
N PHE A 285 -61.16 -34.51 1.47
CA PHE A 285 -61.84 -35.77 1.76
C PHE A 285 -63.30 -35.76 1.30
N MET A 286 -63.98 -34.62 1.45
CA MET A 286 -65.38 -34.46 1.02
C MET A 286 -65.52 -34.63 -0.49
N ARG A 287 -64.57 -34.15 -1.30
CA ARG A 287 -64.63 -34.28 -2.77
C ARG A 287 -64.60 -35.74 -3.24
N ARG A 288 -63.94 -36.65 -2.49
CA ARG A 288 -63.96 -38.11 -2.78
C ARG A 288 -65.28 -38.76 -2.34
N SER A 289 -65.79 -38.42 -1.17
CA SER A 289 -67.06 -38.94 -0.63
C SER A 289 -68.28 -38.48 -1.43
N SER A 290 -68.38 -37.18 -1.75
CA SER A 290 -69.48 -36.62 -2.55
C SER A 290 -69.43 -37.07 -4.01
N GLY A 291 -68.24 -37.44 -4.52
CA GLY A 291 -68.07 -38.06 -5.82
C GLY A 291 -68.66 -39.47 -5.91
N GLN A 292 -68.55 -40.25 -4.82
CA GLN A 292 -69.18 -41.58 -4.71
C GLN A 292 -70.70 -41.49 -4.59
N GLN A 293 -71.25 -40.58 -3.77
CA GLN A 293 -72.71 -40.39 -3.66
C GLN A 293 -73.34 -39.91 -4.97
N ARG A 294 -72.71 -38.94 -5.66
CA ARG A 294 -73.18 -38.50 -6.98
C ARG A 294 -73.01 -39.55 -8.08
N GLY A 295 -72.09 -40.49 -7.92
CA GLY A 295 -71.95 -41.67 -8.79
C GLY A 295 -73.09 -42.66 -8.60
N SER A 296 -73.42 -43.00 -7.34
CA SER A 296 -74.54 -43.91 -7.02
C SER A 296 -75.91 -43.33 -7.38
N GLU A 297 -76.11 -42.01 -7.26
CA GLU A 297 -77.36 -41.35 -7.69
C GLU A 297 -77.54 -41.38 -9.23
N ARG A 298 -76.45 -41.37 -10.00
CA ARG A 298 -76.52 -41.46 -11.48
C ARG A 298 -76.77 -42.88 -11.98
N GLU A 299 -76.29 -43.90 -11.28
CA GLU A 299 -76.57 -45.30 -11.61
C GLU A 299 -77.98 -45.74 -11.21
N GLY A 300 -78.55 -45.16 -10.15
CA GLY A 300 -79.94 -45.40 -9.73
C GLY A 300 -81.01 -44.77 -10.62
N SER A 301 -80.66 -43.75 -11.42
CA SER A 301 -81.58 -43.06 -12.33
C SER A 301 -81.59 -43.64 -13.76
N SER A 302 -80.85 -44.73 -14.00
CA SER A 302 -80.69 -45.40 -15.31
C SER A 302 -81.31 -46.82 -15.35
N ARG A 303 -82.40 -47.07 -14.61
CA ARG A 303 -83.20 -48.30 -14.67
C ARG A 303 -84.68 -47.99 -14.89
#